data_AF-A0A9P5Y856-F1
#
_entry.id   AF-A0A9P5Y856-F1
#
_cell.length_a   1.000
_cell.length_b   1.000
_cell.length_c   1.000
_cell.angle_alpha   90.00
_cell.angle_beta   90.00
_cell.angle_gamma   90.00
#
_symmetry.space_group_name_H-M   'P 1'
#
loop_
_entity.id
_entity.type
_entity.pdbx_description
1 polymer ?
#
loop_
_entity_poly.entity_id
_entity_poly.type
_entity_poly.pdbx_seq_one_letter_code
_entity_poly.pdbx_strand_id
1 'polypeptide(L)'
;MFVPDSYHQDFAARSPLQISEKSRTAYLSNTTSSLIGCMIPILALLYLSIVSWIHRYSQRHLRPLNKVSSVRLQRYAPLLYIYIVLSSLVELALTSWLLLQYRFHHNFPNTRTRTSVRLLLFAACWTTLTAGVYSVLFLHPIWSKHPVSSVGAQTLWVSVTWLIWIVGTALLNSSVPSLLLHVRCSDVVYCGQIQALFGDMHGPFQLRIFTDACVSVAVSVLETLTLTGGMITLIWLAWQSTRGIMHEGTLPRLPKKGASCST
;
A
#
# COMPACT_ATOMS: atom_id res chain seq x y z
N MET A 1 -41.40 -9.03 37.65
CA MET A 1 -40.58 -9.96 36.84
C MET A 1 -39.14 -9.76 37.26
N PHE A 2 -38.66 -10.62 38.15
CA PHE A 2 -37.34 -10.51 38.80
C PHE A 2 -36.30 -11.22 37.92
N VAL A 3 -35.23 -10.51 37.54
CA VAL A 3 -34.06 -11.09 36.85
C VAL A 3 -33.11 -11.58 37.95
N PRO A 4 -32.75 -12.88 37.99
CA PRO A 4 -31.90 -13.41 39.06
C PRO A 4 -30.42 -13.05 38.84
N ASP A 5 -29.79 -12.58 39.91
CA ASP A 5 -28.35 -12.33 40.05
C ASP A 5 -27.53 -13.62 39.86
N SER A 6 -27.10 -13.86 38.63
CA SER A 6 -26.34 -15.05 38.22
C SER A 6 -24.83 -14.77 38.10
N TYR A 7 -24.32 -13.65 38.62
CA TYR A 7 -22.93 -13.22 38.39
C TYR A 7 -21.93 -13.61 39.51
N HIS A 8 -22.40 -14.15 40.64
CA HIS A 8 -21.55 -14.27 41.84
C HIS A 8 -20.92 -15.65 42.08
N GLN A 9 -21.21 -16.67 41.27
CA GLN A 9 -20.76 -18.05 41.53
C GLN A 9 -19.62 -18.58 40.63
N ASP A 10 -19.25 -17.89 39.56
CA ASP A 10 -18.22 -18.39 38.62
C ASP A 10 -16.76 -18.06 38.98
N PHE A 11 -16.52 -17.36 40.11
CA PHE A 11 -15.16 -16.96 40.50
C PHE A 11 -14.37 -18.02 41.29
N ALA A 12 -15.04 -19.03 41.86
CA ALA A 12 -14.40 -19.95 42.82
C ALA A 12 -13.68 -21.17 42.22
N ALA A 13 -13.77 -21.40 40.90
CA ALA A 13 -13.19 -22.59 40.25
C ALA A 13 -12.30 -22.29 39.04
N ARG A 14 -11.77 -21.06 38.90
CA ARG A 14 -10.85 -20.74 37.81
C ARG A 14 -9.45 -21.26 38.16
N SER A 15 -9.16 -22.47 37.70
CA SER A 15 -7.88 -23.17 37.88
C SER A 15 -6.67 -22.27 37.54
N PRO A 16 -5.58 -22.28 38.33
CA PRO A 16 -4.42 -21.37 38.19
C PRO A 16 -3.76 -21.38 36.81
N LEU A 17 -3.95 -22.47 36.05
CA LEU A 17 -3.49 -22.62 34.67
C LEU A 17 -4.14 -21.60 33.71
N GLN A 18 -5.42 -21.30 33.90
CA GLN A 18 -6.17 -20.31 33.09
C GLN A 18 -5.70 -18.87 33.33
N ILE A 19 -5.25 -18.56 34.54
CA ILE A 19 -4.72 -17.23 34.88
C ILE A 19 -3.36 -17.01 34.20
N SER A 20 -2.52 -18.06 34.16
CA SER A 20 -1.21 -18.03 33.49
C SER A 20 -1.34 -17.82 31.97
N GLU A 21 -2.31 -18.48 31.32
CA GLU A 21 -2.50 -18.39 29.87
C GLU A 21 -2.96 -17.00 29.42
N LYS A 22 -3.93 -16.40 30.12
CA LYS A 22 -4.39 -15.02 29.84
C LYS A 22 -3.29 -13.98 30.01
N SER A 23 -2.45 -14.13 31.04
CA SER A 23 -1.30 -13.24 31.25
C SER A 23 -0.29 -13.36 30.11
N ARG A 24 -0.03 -14.59 29.63
CA ARG A 24 0.90 -14.85 28.52
C ARG A 24 0.41 -14.27 27.19
N THR A 25 -0.87 -14.42 26.84
CA THR A 25 -1.41 -13.88 25.59
C THR A 25 -1.42 -12.36 25.57
N ALA A 26 -1.77 -11.72 26.69
CA ALA A 26 -1.69 -10.27 26.83
C ALA A 26 -0.25 -9.75 26.69
N TYR A 27 0.71 -10.42 27.33
CA TYR A 27 2.13 -10.08 27.19
C TYR A 27 2.61 -10.19 25.73
N LEU A 28 2.32 -11.31 25.06
CA LEU A 28 2.72 -11.51 23.66
C LEU A 28 2.08 -10.47 22.71
N SER A 29 0.81 -10.14 22.91
CA SER A 29 0.09 -9.14 22.11
C SER A 29 0.72 -7.74 22.26
N ASN A 30 1.04 -7.34 23.49
CA ASN A 30 1.69 -6.06 23.78
C ASN A 30 3.12 -6.00 23.20
N THR A 31 3.93 -7.04 23.43
CA THR A 31 5.28 -7.12 22.89
C THR A 31 5.27 -7.06 21.36
N THR A 32 4.37 -7.80 20.72
CA THR A 32 4.24 -7.81 19.26
C THR A 32 3.85 -6.44 18.70
N SER A 33 2.88 -5.77 19.33
CA SER A 33 2.44 -4.43 18.91
C SER A 33 3.58 -3.42 19.05
N SER A 34 4.34 -3.49 20.15
CA SER A 34 5.53 -2.66 20.36
C SER A 34 6.61 -2.93 19.31
N LEU A 35 6.88 -4.20 18.99
CA LEU A 35 7.86 -4.57 17.97
C LEU A 35 7.47 -4.03 16.59
N ILE A 36 6.21 -4.19 16.16
CA ILE A 36 5.72 -3.64 14.90
C ILE A 36 5.86 -2.11 14.91
N GLY A 37 5.44 -1.46 15.99
CA GLY A 37 5.56 -0.02 16.18
C GLY A 37 6.99 0.52 16.13
N CYS A 38 7.99 -0.29 16.47
CA CYS A 38 9.40 0.08 16.35
C CYS A 38 10.00 -0.26 14.97
N MET A 39 9.70 -1.44 14.42
CA MET A 39 10.33 -1.93 13.19
C MET A 39 9.88 -1.14 11.95
N ILE A 40 8.60 -0.79 11.86
CA ILE A 40 8.05 -0.06 10.72
C ILE A 40 8.67 1.33 10.53
N PRO A 41 8.78 2.21 11.55
CA PRO A 41 9.44 3.50 11.38
C PRO A 41 10.94 3.34 11.11
N ILE A 42 11.61 2.33 11.67
CA ILE A 42 13.02 2.05 11.35
C ILE A 42 13.18 1.72 9.85
N LEU A 43 12.32 0.85 9.31
CA LEU A 43 12.31 0.51 7.89
C LEU A 43 12.00 1.74 7.02
N ALA A 44 11.03 2.56 7.42
CA ALA A 44 10.68 3.79 6.71
C ALA A 44 11.84 4.79 6.69
N LEU A 45 12.52 5.01 7.83
CA LEU A 45 13.68 5.89 7.92
C LEU A 45 14.86 5.36 7.10
N LEU A 46 15.11 4.05 7.16
CA LEU A 46 16.16 3.41 6.36
C LEU A 46 15.89 3.60 4.86
N TYR A 47 14.66 3.36 4.41
CA TYR A 47 14.25 3.64 3.03
C TYR A 47 14.43 5.11 2.64
N LEU A 48 13.96 6.06 3.47
CA LEU A 48 14.12 7.49 3.23
C LEU A 48 15.58 7.91 3.18
N SER A 49 16.45 7.30 4.00
CA SER A 49 17.89 7.58 3.99
C SER A 49 18.55 7.13 2.70
N ILE A 50 18.21 5.94 2.19
CA ILE A 50 18.69 5.40 0.91
C ILE A 50 18.22 6.29 -0.23
N VAL A 51 16.92 6.60 -0.29
CA VAL A 51 16.36 7.48 -1.33
C VAL A 51 16.98 8.87 -1.29
N SER A 52 17.16 9.46 -0.10
CA SER A 52 17.80 10.76 0.07
C SER A 52 19.26 10.75 -0.40
N TRP A 53 19.99 9.68 -0.09
CA TRP A 53 21.37 9.50 -0.53
C TRP A 53 21.46 9.40 -2.05
N ILE A 54 20.63 8.55 -2.68
CA ILE A 54 20.62 8.39 -4.14
C ILE A 54 20.15 9.68 -4.82
N HIS A 55 19.15 10.38 -4.26
CA HIS A 55 18.68 11.66 -4.81
C HIS A 55 19.80 12.71 -4.79
N ARG A 56 20.56 12.84 -3.68
CA ARG A 56 21.75 13.70 -3.61
C ARG A 56 22.82 13.27 -4.62
N TYR A 57 23.02 11.97 -4.80
CA TYR A 57 23.96 11.43 -5.77
C TYR A 57 23.57 11.77 -7.22
N SER A 58 22.28 11.68 -7.55
CA SER A 58 21.72 12.04 -8.86
C SER A 58 21.86 13.55 -9.13
N GLN A 59 21.65 14.40 -8.13
CA GLN A 59 21.83 15.85 -8.27
C GLN A 59 23.28 16.25 -8.58
N ARG A 60 24.26 15.44 -8.20
CA ARG A 60 25.68 15.70 -8.56
C ARG A 60 26.02 15.30 -9.99
N HIS A 61 25.21 14.45 -10.63
CA HIS A 61 25.44 13.93 -11.98
C HIS A 61 24.26 14.25 -12.90
N LEU A 62 23.84 15.52 -12.91
CA LEU A 62 22.73 15.98 -13.74
C LEU A 62 23.02 15.70 -15.22
N ARG A 63 22.16 14.89 -15.85
CA ARG A 63 22.18 14.72 -17.29
C ARG A 63 21.45 15.90 -17.94
N PRO A 64 22.02 16.56 -18.96
CA PRO A 64 21.29 17.56 -19.72
C PRO A 64 20.17 16.89 -20.50
N LEU A 65 18.94 16.93 -19.97
CA LEU A 65 17.75 16.45 -20.65
C LEU A 65 17.15 17.59 -21.46
N ASN A 66 17.16 17.44 -22.79
CA ASN A 66 16.71 18.46 -23.73
C ASN A 66 15.17 18.55 -23.87
N LYS A 67 14.39 17.80 -23.07
CA LYS A 67 12.91 17.78 -23.15
C LYS A 67 12.28 18.28 -21.86
N VAL A 68 11.55 19.40 -21.95
CA VAL A 68 10.86 20.05 -20.82
C VAL A 68 9.85 19.11 -20.13
N SER A 69 9.21 18.22 -20.88
CA SER A 69 8.26 17.24 -20.33
C SER A 69 8.92 16.19 -19.44
N SER A 70 10.12 15.72 -19.80
CA SER A 70 10.87 14.74 -19.00
C SER A 70 11.35 15.32 -17.68
N VAL A 71 11.66 16.62 -17.64
CA VAL A 71 12.09 17.30 -16.40
C VAL A 71 10.97 17.31 -15.35
N ARG A 72 9.71 17.55 -15.75
CA ARG A 72 8.57 17.52 -14.82
C ARG A 72 8.33 16.11 -14.29
N LEU A 73 8.36 15.10 -15.16
CA LEU A 73 8.14 13.71 -14.76
C LEU A 73 9.19 13.24 -13.75
N GLN A 74 10.47 13.57 -13.97
CA GLN A 74 11.55 13.23 -13.04
C GLN A 74 11.43 13.92 -11.67
N ARG A 75 10.77 15.09 -11.62
CA ARG A 75 10.57 15.81 -10.35
C ARG A 75 9.50 15.18 -9.47
N TYR A 76 8.41 14.69 -10.07
CA TYR A 76 7.28 14.14 -9.32
C TYR A 76 7.39 12.62 -9.07
N ALA A 77 8.08 11.89 -9.95
CA ALA A 77 8.20 10.43 -9.81
C ALA A 77 8.75 9.98 -8.44
N PRO A 78 9.84 10.56 -7.90
CA PRO A 78 10.39 10.13 -6.61
C PRO A 78 9.41 10.32 -5.45
N LEU A 79 8.64 11.43 -5.46
CA LEU A 79 7.64 11.70 -4.42
C LEU A 79 6.51 10.67 -4.45
N LEU A 80 6.04 10.29 -5.64
CA LEU A 80 4.99 9.28 -5.80
C LEU A 80 5.45 7.90 -5.33
N TYR A 81 6.69 7.51 -5.65
CA TYR A 81 7.27 6.27 -5.17
C TYR A 81 7.48 6.23 -3.65
N ILE A 82 7.95 7.34 -3.04
CA ILE A 82 8.07 7.45 -1.58
C ILE A 82 6.69 7.28 -0.94
N TYR A 83 5.67 7.93 -1.49
CA TYR A 83 4.31 7.84 -1.01
C TYR A 83 3.79 6.39 -1.03
N ILE A 84 3.93 5.67 -2.15
CA ILE A 84 3.50 4.26 -2.31
C ILE A 84 4.23 3.32 -1.34
N VAL A 85 5.54 3.52 -1.13
CA VAL A 85 6.30 2.68 -0.19
C VAL A 85 5.87 2.94 1.25
N LEU A 86 5.62 4.19 1.63
CA LEU A 86 5.17 4.52 2.98
C LEU A 86 3.73 4.03 3.23
N SER A 87 2.82 4.17 2.25
CA SER A 87 1.45 3.65 2.36
C SER A 87 1.43 2.13 2.55
N SER A 88 2.18 1.41 1.71
CA SER A 88 2.27 -0.05 1.82
C SER A 88 2.92 -0.53 3.13
N LEU A 89 3.88 0.22 3.70
CA LEU A 89 4.45 -0.10 5.03
C LEU A 89 3.42 0.05 6.17
N VAL A 90 2.56 1.06 6.11
CA VAL A 90 1.47 1.22 7.08
C VAL A 90 0.48 0.05 6.96
N GLU A 91 0.12 -0.33 5.73
CA GLU A 91 -0.78 -1.46 5.52
C GLU A 91 -0.16 -2.79 5.98
N LEU A 92 1.15 -2.97 5.75
CA LEU A 92 1.91 -4.13 6.23
C LEU A 92 1.87 -4.20 7.76
N ALA A 93 2.03 -3.06 8.45
CA ALA A 93 1.96 -2.98 9.89
C ALA A 93 0.58 -3.42 10.42
N LEU A 94 -0.49 -2.88 9.83
CA LEU A 94 -1.87 -3.14 10.24
C LEU A 94 -2.30 -4.58 9.96
N THR A 95 -2.04 -5.08 8.75
CA THR A 95 -2.38 -6.45 8.36
C THR A 95 -1.60 -7.48 9.18
N SER A 96 -0.31 -7.23 9.46
CA SER A 96 0.51 -8.07 10.32
C SER A 96 -0.01 -8.07 11.76
N TRP A 97 -0.31 -6.89 12.31
CA TRP A 97 -0.87 -6.76 13.66
C TRP A 97 -2.19 -7.51 13.78
N LEU A 98 -3.13 -7.29 12.84
CA LEU A 98 -4.44 -7.91 12.84
C LEU A 98 -4.34 -9.44 12.75
N LEU A 99 -3.47 -9.95 11.88
CA LEU A 99 -3.25 -11.40 11.73
C LEU A 99 -2.70 -12.03 13.01
N LEU A 100 -1.83 -11.32 13.73
CA LEU A 100 -1.26 -11.78 15.00
C LEU A 100 -2.30 -11.78 16.13
N GLN A 101 -3.13 -10.74 16.22
CA GLN A 101 -4.23 -10.71 17.20
C GLN A 101 -5.19 -11.89 16.99
N TYR A 102 -5.61 -12.14 15.75
CA TYR A 102 -6.48 -13.29 15.47
C TYR A 102 -5.83 -14.63 15.80
N ARG A 103 -4.50 -14.74 15.63
CA ARG A 103 -3.76 -15.96 15.99
C ARG A 103 -3.69 -16.17 17.50
N PHE A 104 -3.43 -15.12 18.29
CA PHE A 104 -3.33 -15.23 19.75
C PHE A 104 -4.66 -15.49 20.43
N HIS A 105 -5.74 -14.91 19.91
CA HIS A 105 -7.07 -15.07 20.48
C HIS A 105 -7.85 -16.26 19.90
N HIS A 106 -7.33 -16.93 18.87
CA HIS A 106 -8.00 -18.02 18.14
C HIS A 106 -9.40 -17.67 17.60
N ASN A 107 -9.74 -16.38 17.53
CA ASN A 107 -11.07 -15.87 17.19
C ASN A 107 -11.10 -15.40 15.73
N PHE A 108 -10.87 -16.30 14.78
CA PHE A 108 -11.06 -15.96 13.37
C PHE A 108 -12.56 -15.94 13.06
N PRO A 109 -13.12 -14.81 12.57
CA PRO A 109 -14.55 -14.73 12.32
C PRO A 109 -14.97 -15.64 11.17
N ASN A 110 -14.13 -15.74 10.13
CA ASN A 110 -14.37 -16.58 8.95
C ASN A 110 -13.04 -16.99 8.30
N THR A 111 -13.00 -18.16 7.64
CA THR A 111 -11.84 -18.61 6.84
C THR A 111 -11.56 -17.69 5.64
N ARG A 112 -12.61 -17.07 5.08
CA ARG A 112 -12.50 -16.07 4.01
C ARG A 112 -11.73 -14.84 4.48
N THR A 113 -12.11 -14.24 5.60
CA THR A 113 -11.42 -13.06 6.18
C THR A 113 -9.93 -13.35 6.42
N ARG A 114 -9.60 -14.53 6.96
CA ARG A 114 -8.20 -14.95 7.14
C ARG A 114 -7.42 -14.97 5.82
N THR A 115 -8.05 -15.44 4.76
CA THR A 115 -7.43 -15.52 3.42
C THR A 115 -7.26 -14.13 2.82
N SER A 116 -8.27 -13.26 2.95
CA SER A 116 -8.21 -11.86 2.50
C SER A 116 -7.10 -11.07 3.20
N VAL A 117 -6.97 -11.17 4.52
CA VAL A 117 -5.92 -10.48 5.30
C VAL A 117 -4.53 -10.97 4.90
N ARG A 118 -4.35 -12.27 4.65
CA ARG A 118 -3.07 -12.83 4.16
C ARG A 118 -2.73 -12.33 2.75
N LEU A 119 -3.73 -12.21 1.87
CA LEU A 119 -3.53 -11.69 0.52
C LEU A 119 -3.15 -10.20 0.56
N LEU A 120 -3.77 -9.41 1.44
CA LEU A 120 -3.40 -7.99 1.65
C LEU A 120 -2.00 -7.85 2.24
N LEU A 121 -1.61 -8.71 3.19
CA LEU A 121 -0.24 -8.73 3.71
C LEU A 121 0.77 -9.05 2.61
N PHE A 122 0.45 -10.01 1.73
CA PHE A 122 1.26 -10.31 0.55
C PHE A 122 1.31 -9.11 -0.41
N ALA A 123 0.18 -8.45 -0.67
CA ALA A 123 0.09 -7.28 -1.54
C ALA A 123 0.95 -6.11 -1.00
N ALA A 124 0.87 -5.84 0.29
CA ALA A 124 1.67 -4.82 0.96
C ALA A 124 3.17 -5.13 0.85
N CYS A 125 3.58 -6.37 1.17
CA CYS A 125 4.97 -6.79 1.05
C CYS A 125 5.49 -6.73 -0.40
N TRP A 126 4.70 -7.23 -1.36
CA TRP A 126 4.99 -7.15 -2.79
C TRP A 126 5.18 -5.69 -3.23
N THR A 127 4.26 -4.81 -2.84
CA THR A 127 4.29 -3.38 -3.21
C THR A 127 5.49 -2.69 -2.57
N THR A 128 5.76 -2.86 -1.28
CA THR A 128 6.91 -2.27 -0.59
C THR A 128 8.23 -2.71 -1.25
N LEU A 129 8.40 -4.01 -1.53
CA LEU A 129 9.61 -4.54 -2.15
C LEU A 129 9.80 -4.02 -3.57
N THR A 130 8.78 -4.18 -4.41
CA THR A 130 8.88 -3.84 -5.83
C THR A 130 8.92 -2.34 -6.05
N ALA A 131 8.09 -1.54 -5.36
CA ALA A 131 8.16 -0.09 -5.42
C ALA A 131 9.50 0.42 -4.89
N GLY A 132 10.03 -0.16 -3.81
CA GLY A 132 11.36 0.18 -3.30
C GLY A 132 12.47 -0.07 -4.30
N VAL A 133 12.46 -1.25 -4.95
CA VAL A 133 13.41 -1.59 -6.02
C VAL A 133 13.26 -0.64 -7.21
N TYR A 134 12.03 -0.41 -7.71
CA TYR A 134 11.79 0.53 -8.81
C TYR A 134 12.24 1.96 -8.47
N SER A 135 12.05 2.40 -7.23
CA SER A 135 12.51 3.72 -6.77
C SER A 135 14.02 3.86 -6.93
N VAL A 136 14.79 2.87 -6.45
CA VAL A 136 16.24 2.85 -6.57
C VAL A 136 16.67 2.77 -8.03
N LEU A 137 16.02 1.92 -8.83
CA LEU A 137 16.28 1.78 -10.26
C LEU A 137 16.09 3.09 -11.04
N PHE A 138 15.02 3.84 -10.73
CA PHE A 138 14.73 5.12 -11.39
C PHE A 138 15.70 6.23 -11.01
N LEU A 139 16.11 6.26 -9.73
CA LEU A 139 17.01 7.29 -9.22
C LEU A 139 18.48 7.01 -9.61
N HIS A 140 18.84 5.75 -9.88
CA HIS A 140 20.22 5.39 -10.18
C HIS A 140 20.59 5.69 -11.65
N PRO A 141 21.59 6.57 -11.91
CA PRO A 141 21.86 7.05 -13.27
C PRO A 141 22.33 5.95 -14.21
N ILE A 142 23.07 4.95 -13.72
CA ILE A 142 23.61 3.87 -14.55
C ILE A 142 22.49 2.94 -15.03
N TRP A 143 21.53 2.64 -14.16
CA TRP A 143 20.53 1.60 -14.42
C TRP A 143 19.34 2.12 -15.24
N SER A 144 19.11 3.44 -15.24
CA SER A 144 18.14 4.10 -16.12
C SER A 144 18.37 3.83 -17.61
N LYS A 145 19.58 3.41 -18.02
CA LYS A 145 19.88 3.08 -19.42
C LYS A 145 19.37 1.69 -19.83
N HIS A 146 19.04 0.83 -18.88
CA HIS A 146 18.57 -0.53 -19.19
C HIS A 146 17.10 -0.52 -19.62
N PRO A 147 16.71 -1.41 -20.56
CA PRO A 147 15.32 -1.54 -21.02
C PRO A 147 14.35 -1.95 -19.90
N VAL A 148 14.85 -2.46 -18.77
CA VAL A 148 14.06 -2.74 -17.56
C VAL A 148 13.45 -1.46 -16.97
N SER A 149 14.07 -0.29 -17.20
CA SER A 149 13.52 1.02 -16.85
C SER A 149 12.47 1.53 -17.86
N SER A 150 12.02 0.69 -18.79
CA SER A 150 11.01 1.05 -19.79
C SER A 150 9.69 1.44 -19.14
N VAL A 151 9.00 2.40 -19.76
CA VAL A 151 7.64 2.81 -19.41
C VAL A 151 6.70 1.60 -19.40
N GLY A 152 6.87 0.66 -20.34
CA GLY A 152 6.03 -0.54 -20.42
C GLY A 152 6.16 -1.47 -19.21
N ALA A 153 7.38 -1.66 -18.69
CA ALA A 153 7.60 -2.50 -17.51
C ALA A 153 6.96 -1.91 -16.25
N GLN A 154 7.03 -0.58 -16.10
CA GLN A 154 6.31 0.12 -15.03
C GLN A 154 4.80 0.00 -15.16
N THR A 155 4.25 0.20 -16.36
CA THR A 155 2.80 0.04 -16.60
C THR A 155 2.33 -1.37 -16.26
N LEU A 156 3.07 -2.39 -16.67
CA LEU A 156 2.75 -3.78 -16.35
C LEU A 156 2.80 -4.02 -14.83
N TRP A 157 3.86 -3.55 -14.17
CA TRP A 157 4.00 -3.67 -12.72
C TRP A 157 2.86 -2.96 -11.96
N VAL A 158 2.53 -1.73 -12.32
CA VAL A 158 1.40 -0.97 -11.75
C VAL A 158 0.10 -1.74 -11.97
N SER A 159 -0.12 -2.32 -13.15
CA SER A 159 -1.33 -3.08 -13.46
C SER A 159 -1.47 -4.33 -12.60
N VAL A 160 -0.38 -5.10 -12.44
CA VAL A 160 -0.36 -6.30 -11.60
C VAL A 160 -0.62 -5.94 -10.14
N THR A 161 0.07 -4.92 -9.63
CA THR A 161 -0.10 -4.44 -8.26
C THR A 161 -1.54 -3.98 -8.02
N TRP A 162 -2.10 -3.19 -8.95
CA TRP A 162 -3.49 -2.74 -8.91
C TRP A 162 -4.49 -3.89 -8.87
N LEU A 163 -4.31 -4.94 -9.68
CA LEU A 163 -5.17 -6.13 -9.66
C LEU A 163 -5.09 -6.87 -8.32
N ILE A 164 -3.88 -7.05 -7.77
CA ILE A 164 -3.69 -7.71 -6.47
C ILE A 164 -4.44 -6.95 -5.37
N TRP A 165 -4.34 -5.62 -5.35
CA TRP A 165 -5.04 -4.77 -4.39
C TRP A 165 -6.58 -4.81 -4.55
N ILE A 166 -7.09 -4.75 -5.78
CA ILE A 166 -8.53 -4.86 -6.02
C ILE A 166 -9.07 -6.20 -5.56
N VAL A 167 -8.37 -7.30 -5.87
CA VAL A 167 -8.81 -8.64 -5.45
C VAL A 167 -8.77 -8.75 -3.92
N GLY A 168 -7.70 -8.27 -3.27
CA GLY A 168 -7.57 -8.26 -1.81
C GLY A 168 -8.69 -7.48 -1.12
N THR A 169 -8.97 -6.26 -1.59
CA THR A 169 -10.02 -5.40 -1.05
C THR A 169 -11.42 -5.93 -1.34
N ALA A 170 -11.68 -6.48 -2.53
CA ALA A 170 -12.96 -7.11 -2.87
C ALA A 170 -13.25 -8.34 -2.01
N LEU A 171 -12.25 -9.20 -1.78
CA LEU A 171 -12.40 -10.36 -0.90
C LEU A 171 -12.63 -9.92 0.55
N LEU A 172 -11.94 -8.88 1.02
CA LEU A 172 -12.18 -8.33 2.36
C LEU A 172 -13.62 -7.78 2.47
N ASN A 173 -14.04 -6.96 1.50
CA ASN A 173 -15.37 -6.37 1.44
C ASN A 173 -16.49 -7.42 1.32
N SER A 174 -16.24 -8.58 0.72
CA SER A 174 -17.22 -9.68 0.70
C SER A 174 -17.37 -10.39 2.05
N SER A 175 -16.38 -10.27 2.93
CA SER A 175 -16.31 -11.02 4.19
C SER A 175 -16.81 -10.25 5.42
N VAL A 176 -16.79 -8.92 5.35
CA VAL A 176 -17.18 -8.02 6.44
C VAL A 176 -18.70 -7.77 6.57
N PRO A 177 -19.48 -7.48 5.51
CA PRO A 177 -20.88 -7.12 5.65
C PRO A 177 -21.72 -8.28 6.20
N SER A 178 -21.33 -9.53 5.94
CA SER A 178 -21.97 -10.71 6.54
C SER A 178 -21.87 -10.72 8.07
N LEU A 179 -20.82 -10.12 8.65
CA LEU A 179 -20.63 -10.03 10.11
C LEU A 179 -21.36 -8.83 10.71
N LEU A 180 -21.48 -7.72 9.97
CA LEU A 180 -22.11 -6.48 10.45
C LEU A 180 -23.64 -6.47 10.29
N LEU A 181 -24.20 -7.15 9.28
CA LEU A 181 -25.63 -7.09 8.97
C LEU A 181 -26.51 -7.98 9.85
N HIS A 182 -25.95 -9.04 10.46
CA HIS A 182 -26.75 -10.05 11.18
C HIS A 182 -26.54 -10.09 12.70
N VAL A 183 -25.43 -9.53 13.21
CA VAL A 183 -25.08 -9.66 14.63
C VAL A 183 -25.05 -8.26 15.24
N ARG A 184 -25.92 -8.03 16.24
CA ARG A 184 -25.77 -6.86 17.12
C ARG A 184 -24.35 -6.90 17.69
N CYS A 185 -23.61 -5.80 17.66
CA CYS A 185 -22.21 -5.69 18.14
C CYS A 185 -21.95 -6.17 19.59
N SER A 186 -22.95 -6.71 20.30
CA SER A 186 -22.84 -7.29 21.63
C SER A 186 -21.96 -8.55 21.70
N ASP A 187 -21.82 -9.31 20.60
CA ASP A 187 -21.10 -10.61 20.63
C ASP A 187 -19.70 -10.57 19.99
N VAL A 188 -19.33 -9.45 19.38
CA VAL A 188 -18.03 -9.29 18.71
C VAL A 188 -17.14 -8.40 19.57
N VAL A 189 -16.15 -9.02 20.23
CA VAL A 189 -15.20 -8.38 21.16
C VAL A 189 -14.49 -7.15 20.57
N TYR A 190 -14.37 -7.08 19.25
CA TYR A 190 -13.68 -6.00 18.53
C TYR A 190 -14.58 -5.24 17.55
N CYS A 191 -15.90 -5.19 17.80
CA CYS A 191 -16.84 -4.52 16.89
C CYS A 191 -16.45 -3.04 16.66
N GLY A 192 -16.06 -2.31 17.72
CA GLY A 192 -15.67 -0.90 17.62
C GLY A 192 -14.40 -0.65 16.79
N GLN A 193 -13.42 -1.57 16.85
CA GLN A 193 -12.20 -1.47 16.04
C GLN A 193 -12.47 -1.78 14.56
N ILE A 194 -13.35 -2.75 14.28
CA ILE A 194 -13.76 -3.08 12.91
C ILE A 194 -14.65 -1.97 12.34
N GLN A 195 -15.55 -1.39 13.14
CA GLN A 195 -16.41 -0.28 12.71
C GLN A 195 -15.60 1.00 12.44
N ALA A 196 -14.53 1.25 13.23
CA ALA A 196 -13.57 2.31 12.95
C ALA A 196 -12.78 2.10 11.64
N LEU A 197 -12.64 0.85 11.17
CA LEU A 197 -12.04 0.52 9.87
C LEU A 197 -12.94 0.92 8.69
N PHE A 198 -14.27 0.98 8.88
CA PHE A 198 -15.25 1.22 7.82
C PHE A 198 -15.89 2.62 7.83
N GLY A 199 -15.50 3.48 8.77
CA GLY A 199 -15.74 4.92 8.69
C GLY A 199 -17.22 5.31 8.60
N ASP A 200 -17.94 5.19 9.71
CA ASP A 200 -19.08 6.08 9.95
C ASP A 200 -18.66 7.10 11.01
N MET A 201 -18.05 8.20 10.55
CA MET A 201 -17.39 9.20 11.38
C MET A 201 -18.34 10.35 11.70
N HIS A 202 -19.12 10.21 12.77
CA HIS A 202 -19.97 11.27 13.34
C HIS A 202 -19.73 11.44 14.86
N GLY A 203 -18.46 11.40 15.30
CA GLY A 203 -18.09 11.51 16.72
C GLY A 203 -16.88 12.41 16.98
N PRO A 204 -16.98 13.44 17.84
CA PRO A 204 -15.87 14.31 18.17
C PRO A 204 -15.24 13.89 19.50
N PHE A 205 -14.45 12.82 19.59
CA PHE A 205 -13.48 12.66 20.70
C PHE A 205 -12.47 11.51 20.49
N GLN A 206 -11.23 11.78 20.88
CA GLN A 206 -10.04 10.93 21.02
C GLN A 206 -9.15 10.62 19.79
N LEU A 207 -8.27 11.60 19.58
CA LEU A 207 -7.07 11.64 18.76
C LEU A 207 -5.86 11.01 19.50
N ARG A 208 -5.23 9.97 18.93
CA ARG A 208 -3.75 9.81 18.79
C ARG A 208 -3.26 8.40 18.40
N ILE A 209 -4.10 7.37 18.42
CA ILE A 209 -3.70 6.02 17.94
C ILE A 209 -4.76 5.41 16.99
N PHE A 210 -5.99 5.92 17.01
CA PHE A 210 -7.10 5.40 16.21
C PHE A 210 -7.29 6.07 14.83
N THR A 211 -6.47 7.08 14.49
CA THR A 211 -6.43 7.63 13.12
C THR A 211 -5.84 6.66 12.10
N ASP A 212 -5.07 5.66 12.53
CA ASP A 212 -4.29 4.83 11.61
C ASP A 212 -5.13 3.73 10.91
N ALA A 213 -6.26 3.33 11.51
CA ALA A 213 -7.15 2.30 10.94
C ALA A 213 -8.11 2.85 9.87
N CYS A 214 -8.65 4.06 10.06
CA CYS A 214 -9.48 4.75 9.06
C CYS A 214 -8.61 5.28 7.89
N VAL A 215 -7.35 5.58 8.17
CA VAL A 215 -6.33 5.89 7.16
C VAL A 215 -6.11 4.69 6.24
N SER A 216 -6.15 3.43 6.68
CA SER A 216 -5.87 2.27 5.80
C SER A 216 -6.85 2.09 4.63
N VAL A 217 -8.16 2.20 4.85
CA VAL A 217 -9.14 2.09 3.75
C VAL A 217 -9.08 3.33 2.86
N ALA A 218 -9.00 4.53 3.45
CA ALA A 218 -8.84 5.77 2.70
C ALA A 218 -7.52 5.79 1.90
N VAL A 219 -6.45 5.23 2.45
CA VAL A 219 -5.13 5.05 1.81
C VAL A 219 -5.19 3.99 0.76
N SER A 220 -5.85 2.85 0.96
CA SER A 220 -6.05 1.83 -0.07
C SER A 220 -6.85 2.39 -1.26
N VAL A 221 -7.87 3.20 -0.98
CA VAL A 221 -8.66 3.91 -2.00
C VAL A 221 -7.79 4.96 -2.69
N LEU A 222 -7.03 5.75 -1.95
CA LEU A 222 -6.14 6.77 -2.49
C LEU A 222 -4.98 6.16 -3.28
N GLU A 223 -4.46 5.00 -2.88
CA GLU A 223 -3.47 4.20 -3.58
C GLU A 223 -4.08 3.66 -4.88
N THR A 224 -5.31 3.15 -4.83
CA THR A 224 -6.05 2.74 -6.03
C THR A 224 -6.27 3.93 -6.97
N LEU A 225 -6.63 5.11 -6.46
CA LEU A 225 -6.81 6.35 -7.22
C LEU A 225 -5.51 6.87 -7.83
N THR A 226 -4.40 6.81 -7.08
CA THR A 226 -3.08 7.20 -7.60
C THR A 226 -2.56 6.22 -8.64
N LEU A 227 -2.78 4.91 -8.46
CA LEU A 227 -2.44 3.88 -9.45
C LEU A 227 -3.27 4.03 -10.72
N THR A 228 -4.59 4.26 -10.60
CA THR A 228 -5.47 4.50 -11.76
C THR A 228 -5.11 5.80 -12.48
N GLY A 229 -4.86 6.90 -11.75
CA GLY A 229 -4.36 8.14 -12.33
C GLY A 229 -3.01 7.96 -13.03
N GLY A 230 -2.11 7.15 -12.45
CA GLY A 230 -0.85 6.75 -13.05
C GLY A 230 -1.06 5.98 -14.36
N MET A 231 -1.93 4.98 -14.37
CA MET A 231 -2.29 4.21 -15.56
C MET A 231 -2.86 5.09 -16.68
N ILE A 232 -3.79 5.99 -16.36
CA ILE A 232 -4.35 6.95 -17.32
C ILE A 232 -3.25 7.82 -17.91
N THR A 233 -2.35 8.32 -17.08
CA THR A 233 -1.23 9.16 -17.52
C THR A 233 -0.28 8.39 -18.45
N LEU A 234 0.03 7.13 -18.12
CA LEU A 234 0.90 6.26 -18.92
C LEU A 234 0.26 5.92 -20.28
N ILE A 235 -1.03 5.59 -20.28
CA ILE A 235 -1.81 5.36 -21.51
C ILE A 235 -1.83 6.62 -22.37
N TRP A 236 -2.04 7.79 -21.75
CA TRP A 236 -2.03 9.07 -22.46
C TRP A 236 -0.65 9.37 -23.07
N LEU A 237 0.44 9.14 -22.35
CA LEU A 237 1.80 9.32 -22.88
C LEU A 237 2.12 8.34 -24.01
N ALA A 238 1.70 7.08 -23.88
CA ALA A 238 1.86 6.07 -24.94
C ALA A 238 1.10 6.49 -26.20
N TRP A 239 -0.14 6.98 -26.04
CA TRP A 239 -0.95 7.51 -27.14
C TRP A 239 -0.29 8.69 -27.85
N GLN A 240 0.30 9.64 -27.09
CA GLN A 240 1.03 10.78 -27.66
C GLN A 240 2.26 10.33 -28.46
N SER A 241 2.99 9.31 -27.97
CA SER A 241 4.13 8.75 -28.69
C SER A 241 3.73 8.16 -30.04
N THR A 242 2.59 7.47 -30.11
CA THR A 242 2.10 6.86 -31.36
C THR A 242 1.63 7.91 -32.36
N ARG A 243 1.01 9.01 -31.91
CA ARG A 243 0.58 10.10 -32.80
C ARG A 243 1.74 10.77 -33.53
N GLY A 244 2.90 10.90 -32.89
CA GLY A 244 4.08 11.48 -33.53
C GLY A 244 4.50 10.74 -34.80
N ILE A 245 4.43 9.40 -34.77
CA ILE A 245 4.81 8.54 -35.90
C ILE A 245 3.79 8.64 -37.03
N MET A 246 2.50 8.75 -36.72
CA MET A 246 1.46 8.85 -37.76
C MET A 246 1.56 10.13 -38.57
N HIS A 247 1.98 11.25 -37.97
CA HIS A 247 2.10 12.53 -38.69
C HIS A 247 3.33 12.62 -39.61
N GLU A 248 4.41 11.88 -39.34
CA GLU A 248 5.56 11.81 -40.27
C GLU A 248 5.23 11.05 -41.57
N GLY A 249 4.26 10.14 -41.53
CA GLY A 249 3.84 9.36 -42.71
C GLY A 249 3.06 10.15 -43.76
N THR A 250 2.53 11.34 -43.41
CA THR A 250 1.67 12.14 -44.31
C THR A 250 2.39 13.31 -44.97
N LEU A 251 3.64 13.61 -44.60
CA LEU A 251 4.41 14.63 -45.28
C LEU A 251 4.93 14.08 -46.61
N PRO A 252 4.52 14.63 -47.78
CA PRO A 252 5.06 14.21 -49.06
C PRO A 252 6.58 14.39 -49.01
N ARG A 253 7.31 13.30 -49.30
CA ARG A 253 8.78 13.32 -49.41
C ARG A 253 9.15 14.39 -50.44
N LEU A 254 9.53 15.57 -49.97
CA LEU A 254 10.11 16.58 -50.83
C LEU A 254 11.38 15.97 -51.46
N PRO A 255 11.54 16.07 -52.78
CA PRO A 255 12.69 15.50 -53.47
C PRO A 255 13.96 16.08 -52.85
N LYS A 256 14.87 15.21 -52.40
CA LYS A 256 16.23 15.58 -52.00
C LYS A 256 16.84 16.35 -53.19
N LYS A 257 16.90 17.69 -53.10
CA LYS A 257 17.68 18.49 -54.03
C LYS A 257 19.13 18.03 -53.89
N GLY A 258 19.63 17.37 -54.92
CA GLY A 258 21.03 16.99 -55.03
C GLY A 258 21.88 18.24 -54.89
N ALA A 259 22.70 18.28 -53.84
CA ALA A 259 23.79 19.23 -53.74
C ALA A 259 24.81 18.85 -54.82
N SER A 260 24.68 19.46 -55.99
CA SER A 260 25.72 19.44 -57.02
C SER A 260 26.87 20.30 -56.51
N CYS A 261 27.96 19.66 -56.15
CA CYS A 261 29.22 20.30 -55.83
C CYS A 261 29.92 20.58 -57.16
N SER A 262 30.04 21.84 -57.56
CA SER A 262 30.91 22.26 -58.66
C SER A 262 32.19 22.84 -58.07
N THR A 263 33.29 22.12 -58.31
CA THR A 263 34.68 22.58 -58.28
C THR A 263 34.98 23.51 -59.44
#